data_AF-A0A7K3NK99-F1
#
_entry.id   AF-A0A7K3NK99-F1
#
_cell.length_a   1.000
_cell.length_b   1.000
_cell.length_c   1.000
_cell.angle_alpha   90.00
_cell.angle_beta   90.00
_cell.angle_gamma   90.00
#
_symmetry.space_group_name_H-M   'P 1'
#
loop_
_entity.id
_entity.type
_entity.pdbx_description
1 polymer ?
#
loop_
_entity_poly.entity_id
_entity_poly.type
_entity_poly.pdbx_seq_one_letter_code
_entity_poly.pdbx_strand_id
1 'polypeptide(L)'
;MKPIESITCPSCNVEFRREDVPPSHLCPVCGAHLYGSRTAGAESAGTAAAEPDAPPTAAKPPLSLKDWELIAKTLVGLVAAVLIAVSLFTHSAEDEARQKRQAAAKTERAAKTAHLAPGQCVTEGGHFAAVSEELLDRVNTYHSQRDLAAIEKLLASGMVITLAKGKTVYVDYSSRHARIRPPGETAELWTDATAVTCK
;
A
#
# COMPACT_ATOMS: atom_id res chain seq x y z
N MET A 1 -5.01 -10.88 -46.37
CA MET A 1 -5.46 -11.32 -45.03
C MET A 1 -4.26 -11.85 -44.29
N LYS A 2 -3.92 -11.31 -43.12
CA LYS A 2 -2.82 -11.86 -42.30
C LYS A 2 -3.34 -13.09 -41.52
N PRO A 3 -2.58 -14.19 -41.42
CA PRO A 3 -2.95 -15.31 -40.57
C PRO A 3 -3.03 -14.85 -39.11
N ILE A 4 -4.09 -15.23 -38.41
CA ILE A 4 -4.26 -14.95 -36.99
C ILE A 4 -3.41 -15.96 -36.23
N GLU A 5 -2.40 -15.50 -35.52
CA GLU A 5 -1.58 -16.35 -34.66
C GLU A 5 -2.30 -16.56 -33.32
N SER A 6 -2.66 -17.80 -33.02
CA SER A 6 -3.20 -18.22 -31.73
C SER A 6 -2.16 -18.94 -30.86
N ILE A 7 -2.33 -18.85 -29.55
CA ILE A 7 -1.49 -19.52 -28.54
C ILE A 7 -2.41 -20.30 -27.62
N THR A 8 -2.12 -21.59 -27.41
CA THR A 8 -2.88 -22.44 -26.47
C THR A 8 -2.13 -22.59 -25.15
N CYS A 9 -2.83 -22.42 -24.03
CA CYS A 9 -2.24 -22.64 -22.71
C CYS A 9 -2.08 -24.15 -22.43
N PRO A 10 -0.89 -24.66 -22.11
CA PRO A 10 -0.69 -26.10 -21.88
C PRO A 10 -1.37 -26.61 -20.60
N SER A 11 -1.64 -25.73 -19.62
CA SER A 11 -2.25 -26.13 -18.34
C SER A 11 -3.77 -26.23 -18.38
N CYS A 12 -4.45 -25.35 -19.11
CA CYS A 12 -5.93 -25.32 -19.17
C CYS A 12 -6.50 -25.57 -20.58
N ASN A 13 -5.64 -25.73 -21.60
CA ASN A 13 -6.00 -25.98 -22.99
C ASN A 13 -6.93 -24.91 -23.62
N VAL A 14 -6.90 -23.69 -23.10
CA VAL A 14 -7.64 -22.53 -23.63
C VAL A 14 -6.78 -21.81 -24.68
N GLU A 15 -7.39 -21.46 -25.80
CA GLU A 15 -6.76 -20.79 -26.93
C GLU A 15 -6.97 -19.27 -26.86
N PHE A 16 -5.89 -18.51 -27.02
CA PHE A 16 -5.88 -17.05 -26.96
C PHE A 16 -5.33 -16.47 -28.25
N ARG A 17 -5.82 -15.30 -28.68
CA ARG A 17 -5.14 -14.53 -29.72
C ARG A 17 -3.93 -13.85 -29.11
N ARG A 18 -2.82 -13.80 -29.86
CA ARG A 18 -1.56 -13.23 -29.40
C ARG A 18 -1.68 -11.77 -28.95
N GLU A 19 -2.63 -11.03 -29.52
CA GLU A 19 -2.92 -9.62 -29.23
C GLU A 19 -3.57 -9.41 -27.86
N ASP A 20 -4.27 -10.44 -27.34
CA ASP A 20 -5.02 -10.38 -26.08
C ASP A 20 -4.19 -10.84 -24.86
N VAL A 21 -2.94 -11.28 -25.09
CA VAL A 21 -2.08 -11.79 -24.01
C VAL A 21 -1.38 -10.62 -23.32
N PRO A 22 -1.56 -10.42 -22.00
CA PRO A 22 -0.86 -9.37 -21.27
C PRO A 22 0.66 -9.61 -21.30
N PRO A 23 1.47 -8.54 -21.23
CA PRO A 23 2.94 -8.62 -21.31
C PRO A 23 3.59 -9.45 -20.20
N SER A 24 2.85 -9.81 -19.16
CA SER A 24 3.30 -10.71 -18.09
C SER A 24 3.51 -12.16 -18.53
N HIS A 25 3.03 -12.55 -19.71
CA HIS A 25 3.08 -13.94 -20.20
C HIS A 25 2.43 -14.97 -19.26
N LEU A 26 1.51 -14.53 -18.40
CA LEU A 26 0.71 -15.39 -17.52
C LEU A 26 -0.68 -15.59 -18.12
N CYS A 27 -1.16 -16.84 -18.09
CA CYS A 27 -2.51 -17.16 -18.53
C CYS A 27 -3.54 -16.47 -17.62
N PRO A 28 -4.49 -15.69 -18.17
CA PRO A 28 -5.49 -15.00 -17.35
C PRO A 28 -6.47 -15.96 -16.67
N VAL A 29 -6.57 -17.20 -17.14
CA VAL A 29 -7.50 -18.19 -16.60
C VAL A 29 -6.90 -18.98 -15.44
N CYS A 30 -5.68 -19.48 -15.58
CA CYS A 30 -5.07 -20.39 -14.61
C CYS A 30 -3.80 -19.84 -13.95
N GLY A 31 -3.30 -18.68 -14.36
CA GLY A 31 -2.07 -18.08 -13.83
C GLY A 31 -0.77 -18.81 -14.21
N ALA A 32 -0.83 -19.87 -15.02
CA ALA A 32 0.36 -20.57 -15.50
C ALA A 32 1.09 -19.75 -16.59
N HIS A 33 2.42 -19.90 -16.68
CA HIS A 33 3.20 -19.28 -17.75
C HIS A 33 2.77 -19.82 -19.12
N LEU A 34 2.41 -18.91 -20.03
CA LEU A 34 2.17 -19.21 -21.43
C LEU A 34 3.54 -19.43 -22.10
N TYR A 35 4.04 -20.66 -22.01
CA TYR A 35 5.29 -21.08 -22.62
C TYR A 35 5.20 -20.97 -24.15
N GLY A 36 5.82 -19.92 -24.68
CA GLY A 36 5.98 -19.68 -26.12
C GLY A 36 7.30 -18.99 -26.46
N SER A 37 8.27 -18.95 -25.53
CA SER A 37 9.65 -18.66 -25.90
C SER A 37 10.15 -19.86 -26.67
N ARG A 38 10.33 -19.70 -27.99
CA ARG A 38 11.13 -20.60 -28.83
C ARG A 38 12.32 -21.06 -28.01
N THR A 39 12.33 -22.33 -27.63
CA THR A 39 13.59 -23.03 -27.38
C THR A 39 14.30 -22.96 -28.73
N ALA A 40 15.16 -21.95 -28.91
CA ALA A 40 16.14 -21.98 -29.96
C ALA A 40 16.83 -23.33 -29.86
N GLY A 41 16.68 -24.14 -30.91
CA GLY A 41 17.22 -25.48 -30.96
C GLY A 41 18.69 -25.41 -30.62
N ALA A 42 19.09 -26.12 -29.57
CA ALA A 42 20.46 -26.54 -29.42
C ALA A 42 20.68 -27.63 -30.47
N GLU A 43 21.02 -27.19 -31.68
CA GLU A 43 21.53 -28.05 -32.74
C GLU A 43 22.77 -28.77 -32.21
N SER A 44 22.64 -30.08 -32.13
CA SER A 44 23.72 -31.03 -32.07
C SER A 44 24.42 -31.10 -33.44
N ALA A 45 25.60 -30.47 -33.55
CA ALA A 45 26.68 -30.77 -34.52
C ALA A 45 27.84 -29.80 -34.19
N GLY A 46 29.09 -30.17 -33.96
CA GLY A 46 29.86 -31.28 -34.48
C GLY A 46 30.93 -30.72 -35.43
N THR A 47 32.09 -30.30 -34.92
CA THR A 47 33.34 -30.29 -35.70
C THR A 47 34.57 -30.26 -34.80
N ALA A 48 35.35 -31.33 -34.91
CA ALA A 48 36.68 -31.45 -34.37
C ALA A 48 37.61 -30.44 -35.04
N ALA A 49 38.35 -29.68 -34.22
CA ALA A 49 39.59 -29.04 -34.62
C ALA A 49 40.69 -29.62 -33.73
N ALA A 50 41.57 -30.39 -34.34
CA ALA A 50 42.78 -30.89 -33.73
C ALA A 50 43.72 -29.71 -33.48
N GLU A 51 44.09 -29.49 -32.22
CA GLU A 51 45.17 -28.58 -31.82
C GLU A 51 46.24 -29.36 -31.04
N PRO A 52 47.50 -28.90 -31.10
CA PRO A 52 48.69 -29.72 -31.06
C PRO A 52 49.08 -30.16 -29.65
N ASP A 53 49.79 -31.30 -29.62
CA ASP A 53 50.40 -31.94 -28.46
C ASP A 53 51.03 -30.94 -27.48
N ALA A 54 50.28 -30.60 -26.44
CA ALA A 54 50.82 -29.94 -25.27
C ALA A 54 51.67 -30.96 -24.49
N PRO A 55 52.89 -30.59 -24.07
CA PRO A 55 53.76 -31.49 -23.31
C PRO A 55 53.07 -31.91 -22.00
N PRO A 56 53.33 -33.14 -21.51
CA PRO A 56 52.68 -33.72 -20.35
C PRO A 56 52.87 -32.80 -19.14
N THR A 57 51.80 -32.10 -18.78
CA THR A 57 51.75 -31.28 -17.59
C THR A 57 51.80 -32.24 -16.41
N ALA A 58 52.85 -32.09 -15.59
CA ALA A 58 53.04 -32.87 -14.39
C ALA A 58 51.74 -32.91 -13.59
N ALA A 59 51.21 -34.13 -13.39
CA ALA A 59 49.97 -34.36 -12.68
C ALA A 59 50.05 -33.68 -11.31
N LYS A 60 49.23 -32.65 -11.10
CA LYS A 60 49.10 -32.02 -9.78
C LYS A 60 48.69 -33.11 -8.78
N PRO A 61 49.33 -33.18 -7.60
CA PRO A 61 48.98 -34.15 -6.59
C PRO A 61 47.49 -33.99 -6.22
N PRO A 62 46.76 -35.10 -6.02
CA PRO A 62 45.37 -35.04 -5.62
C PRO A 62 45.26 -34.27 -4.30
N LEU A 63 44.34 -33.30 -4.28
CA LEU A 63 44.01 -32.50 -3.09
C LEU A 63 43.69 -33.41 -1.90
N SER A 64 44.19 -33.04 -0.73
CA SER A 64 43.97 -33.79 0.50
C SER A 64 42.50 -33.74 0.89
N LEU A 65 41.99 -34.81 1.51
CA LEU A 65 40.61 -34.91 1.97
C LEU A 65 40.23 -33.77 2.94
N LYS A 66 41.23 -33.25 3.68
CA LYS A 66 41.09 -32.07 4.55
C LYS A 66 40.86 -30.76 3.78
N ASP A 67 41.47 -30.63 2.61
CA ASP A 67 41.31 -29.44 1.76
C ASP A 67 39.88 -29.39 1.19
N TRP A 68 39.31 -30.55 0.85
CA TRP A 68 37.92 -30.66 0.40
C TRP A 68 36.90 -30.29 1.48
N GLU A 69 37.15 -30.66 2.74
CA GLU A 69 36.24 -30.29 3.85
C GLU A 69 36.26 -28.78 4.11
N LEU A 70 37.44 -28.15 4.00
CA LEU A 70 37.58 -26.70 4.15
C LEU A 70 36.89 -25.95 3.01
N ILE A 71 37.06 -26.41 1.76
CA ILE A 71 36.40 -25.85 0.57
C ILE A 71 34.87 -25.99 0.66
N ALA A 72 34.37 -27.13 1.14
CA ALA A 72 32.93 -27.33 1.32
C ALA A 72 32.34 -26.37 2.36
N LYS A 73 33.01 -26.19 3.51
CA LYS A 73 32.55 -25.26 4.56
C LYS A 73 32.55 -23.80 4.10
N THR A 74 33.57 -23.37 3.36
CA THR A 74 33.63 -21.99 2.83
C THR A 74 32.56 -21.74 1.78
N LEU A 75 32.29 -22.70 0.89
CA LEU A 75 31.20 -22.60 -0.09
C LEU A 75 29.82 -22.52 0.58
N VAL A 76 29.54 -23.37 1.57
CA VAL A 76 28.26 -23.32 2.30
C VAL A 76 28.08 -21.98 3.02
N GLY A 77 29.14 -21.45 3.65
CA GLY A 77 29.11 -20.13 4.30
C GLY A 77 28.82 -18.99 3.32
N LEU A 78 29.46 -19.01 2.14
CA LEU A 78 29.24 -18.01 1.09
C LEU A 78 27.81 -18.05 0.55
N VAL A 79 27.28 -19.24 0.28
CA VAL A 79 25.90 -19.40 -0.20
C VAL A 79 24.90 -18.90 0.84
N ALA A 80 25.10 -19.23 2.12
CA ALA A 80 24.23 -18.75 3.20
C ALA A 80 24.27 -17.21 3.31
N ALA A 81 25.45 -16.59 3.22
CA ALA A 81 25.59 -15.14 3.26
C ALA A 81 24.89 -14.45 2.09
N VAL A 82 24.99 -15.00 0.87
CA VAL A 82 24.30 -14.48 -0.32
C VAL A 82 22.78 -14.59 -0.16
N LEU A 83 22.27 -15.72 0.34
CA LEU A 83 20.83 -15.89 0.56
C LEU A 83 20.28 -14.88 1.58
N ILE A 84 21.01 -14.65 2.69
CA ILE A 84 20.63 -13.66 3.70
C ILE A 84 20.62 -12.25 3.09
N ALA A 85 21.64 -11.88 2.31
CA ALA A 85 21.71 -10.58 1.66
C ALA A 85 20.55 -10.37 0.67
N VAL A 86 20.19 -11.39 -0.12
CA VAL A 86 19.04 -11.34 -1.04
C VAL A 86 17.74 -11.15 -0.27
N SER A 87 17.51 -11.91 0.82
CA SER A 87 16.30 -11.77 1.64
C SER A 87 16.16 -10.39 2.28
N LEU A 88 17.27 -9.80 2.77
CA LEU A 88 17.26 -8.46 3.31
C LEU A 88 16.97 -7.41 2.23
N PHE A 89 17.53 -7.58 1.03
CA PHE A 89 17.29 -6.67 -0.09
C PHE A 89 15.84 -6.72 -0.58
N THR A 90 15.22 -7.90 -0.65
CA THR A 90 13.81 -8.03 -1.04
C THR A 90 12.86 -7.41 -0.03
N HIS A 91 13.12 -7.56 1.28
CA HIS A 91 12.30 -6.92 2.31
C HIS A 91 12.41 -5.39 2.26
N SER A 92 13.60 -4.84 2.03
CA SER A 92 13.79 -3.39 1.91
C SER A 92 13.00 -2.77 0.75
N ALA A 93 12.89 -3.48 -0.38
CA ALA A 93 12.16 -2.99 -1.55
C ALA A 93 10.63 -2.97 -1.32
N GLU A 94 10.10 -3.94 -0.57
CA GLU A 94 8.67 -3.99 -0.24
C GLU A 94 8.25 -2.85 0.71
N ASP A 95 9.11 -2.50 1.66
CA ASP A 95 8.83 -1.44 2.62
C ASP A 95 8.78 -0.05 1.96
N GLU A 96 9.67 0.22 1.02
CA GLU A 96 9.65 1.49 0.27
C GLU A 96 8.38 1.61 -0.60
N ALA A 97 7.95 0.50 -1.23
CA ALA A 97 6.71 0.46 -1.98
C ALA A 97 5.48 0.67 -1.09
N ARG A 98 5.46 0.09 0.12
CA ARG A 98 4.39 0.30 1.11
C ARG A 98 4.34 1.75 1.57
N GLN A 99 5.48 2.37 1.87
CA GLN A 99 5.52 3.78 2.27
C GLN A 99 5.02 4.71 1.15
N LYS A 100 5.44 4.50 -0.10
CA LYS A 100 4.95 5.28 -1.24
C LYS A 100 3.44 5.13 -1.45
N ARG A 101 2.89 3.92 -1.33
CA ARG A 101 1.44 3.68 -1.43
C ARG A 101 0.67 4.35 -0.29
N GLN A 102 1.19 4.33 0.94
CA GLN A 102 0.56 5.01 2.07
C GLN A 102 0.60 6.53 1.92
N ALA A 103 1.71 7.09 1.44
CA ALA A 103 1.83 8.52 1.16
C ALA A 103 0.82 8.97 0.07
N ALA A 104 0.74 8.23 -1.04
CA ALA A 104 -0.21 8.51 -2.12
C ALA A 104 -1.68 8.38 -1.66
N ALA A 105 -2.00 7.36 -0.87
CA ALA A 105 -3.34 7.18 -0.30
C ALA A 105 -3.72 8.31 0.68
N LYS A 106 -2.75 8.85 1.43
CA LYS A 106 -2.97 9.99 2.33
C LYS A 106 -3.24 11.27 1.55
N THR A 107 -2.53 11.52 0.45
CA THR A 107 -2.77 12.69 -0.41
C THR A 107 -4.11 12.62 -1.13
N GLU A 108 -4.52 11.43 -1.59
CA GLU A 108 -5.83 11.25 -2.24
C GLU A 108 -6.98 11.42 -1.27
N ARG A 109 -6.85 10.92 -0.03
CA ARG A 109 -7.84 11.17 1.03
C ARG A 109 -7.91 12.67 1.35
N ALA A 110 -6.78 13.35 1.53
CA ALA A 110 -6.78 14.80 1.77
C ALA A 110 -7.39 15.61 0.61
N ALA A 111 -7.17 15.19 -0.64
CA ALA A 111 -7.77 15.82 -1.81
C ALA A 111 -9.28 15.54 -1.93
N LYS A 112 -9.76 14.38 -1.43
CA LYS A 112 -11.18 14.03 -1.46
C LYS A 112 -11.97 14.58 -0.26
N THR A 113 -11.30 14.91 0.84
CA THR A 113 -11.90 15.69 1.95
C THR A 113 -11.93 17.20 1.64
N ALA A 114 -11.26 17.64 0.58
CA ALA A 114 -11.29 19.03 0.17
C ALA A 114 -12.67 19.38 -0.45
N HIS A 115 -13.45 20.09 0.36
CA HIS A 115 -14.44 21.08 -0.03
C HIS A 115 -15.74 20.58 -0.66
N LEU A 116 -16.68 20.18 0.21
CA LEU A 116 -18.05 20.69 0.00
C LEU A 116 -17.98 22.21 -0.09
N ALA A 117 -18.62 22.76 -1.13
CA ALA A 117 -18.57 24.18 -1.43
C ALA A 117 -19.01 25.03 -0.22
N PRO A 118 -18.35 26.17 0.03
CA PRO A 118 -18.68 27.07 1.12
C PRO A 118 -20.18 27.45 1.11
N GLY A 119 -20.94 27.08 2.15
CA GLY A 119 -22.30 27.59 2.40
C GLY A 119 -23.48 26.63 2.30
N GLN A 120 -23.26 25.32 2.12
CA GLN A 120 -24.37 24.34 1.99
C GLN A 120 -24.70 23.56 3.27
N CYS A 121 -23.96 23.77 4.36
CA CYS A 121 -24.15 23.04 5.60
C CYS A 121 -24.82 23.88 6.67
N VAL A 122 -25.78 23.28 7.38
CA VAL A 122 -26.51 23.90 8.48
C VAL A 122 -26.40 23.06 9.74
N THR A 123 -26.25 23.72 10.88
CA THR A 123 -26.19 23.09 12.20
C THR A 123 -27.56 22.60 12.66
N GLU A 124 -27.57 21.44 13.32
CA GLU A 124 -28.70 20.93 14.06
C GLU A 124 -28.63 21.44 15.51
N GLY A 125 -29.76 21.93 16.02
CA GLY A 125 -29.81 22.47 17.38
C GLY A 125 -29.79 21.37 18.43
N GLY A 126 -29.31 21.70 19.64
CA GLY A 126 -29.30 20.76 20.77
C GLY A 126 -28.03 19.90 20.87
N HIS A 127 -27.06 20.11 19.98
CA HIS A 127 -25.73 19.52 20.07
C HIS A 127 -24.73 20.47 20.73
N PHE A 128 -23.63 19.92 21.23
CA PHE A 128 -22.52 20.70 21.78
C PHE A 128 -21.45 20.93 20.70
N ALA A 129 -20.80 22.08 20.75
CA ALA A 129 -19.57 22.34 20.03
C ALA A 129 -18.49 22.83 20.99
N ALA A 130 -17.24 22.43 20.79
CA ALA A 130 -16.13 22.73 21.68
C ALA A 130 -14.89 23.19 20.91
N VAL A 131 -13.99 23.94 21.56
CA VAL A 131 -12.73 24.41 20.93
C VAL A 131 -11.73 23.29 20.60
N SER A 132 -11.92 22.08 21.15
CA SER A 132 -11.07 20.91 20.92
C SER A 132 -11.89 19.62 20.95
N GLU A 133 -11.41 18.59 20.26
CA GLU A 133 -12.04 17.27 20.20
C GLU A 133 -12.11 16.63 21.60
N GLU A 134 -11.07 16.77 22.42
CA GLU A 134 -11.03 16.18 23.77
C GLU A 134 -12.02 16.83 24.75
N LEU A 135 -12.40 18.09 24.50
CA LEU A 135 -13.46 18.75 25.28
C LEU A 135 -14.85 18.32 24.81
N LEU A 136 -15.03 18.10 23.50
CA LEU A 136 -16.26 17.55 22.95
C LEU A 136 -16.54 16.14 23.51
N ASP A 137 -15.53 15.27 23.49
CA ASP A 137 -15.64 13.92 24.04
C ASP A 137 -16.01 13.94 25.54
N ARG A 138 -15.42 14.87 26.30
CA ARG A 138 -15.73 15.04 27.73
C ARG A 138 -17.16 15.52 27.96
N VAL A 139 -17.63 16.53 27.25
CA VAL A 139 -19.02 17.00 27.41
C VAL A 139 -20.02 15.93 26.99
N ASN A 140 -19.73 15.19 25.92
CA ASN A 140 -20.55 14.06 25.47
C ASN A 140 -20.59 12.93 26.53
N THR A 141 -19.46 12.66 27.17
CA THR A 141 -19.37 11.70 28.29
C THR A 141 -20.25 12.16 29.46
N TYR A 142 -20.11 13.41 29.92
CA TYR A 142 -20.93 13.93 31.02
C TYR A 142 -22.42 13.98 30.68
N HIS A 143 -22.75 14.31 29.43
CA HIS A 143 -24.13 14.27 28.93
C HIS A 143 -24.71 12.86 28.97
N SER A 144 -23.95 11.84 28.55
CA SER A 144 -24.39 10.44 28.62
C SER A 144 -24.62 9.96 30.06
N GLN A 145 -23.82 10.46 31.01
CA GLN A 145 -23.93 10.18 32.45
C GLN A 145 -24.97 11.06 33.15
N ARG A 146 -25.57 12.03 32.46
CA ARG A 146 -26.49 13.04 33.02
C ARG A 146 -25.87 13.88 34.14
N ASP A 147 -24.56 14.11 34.12
CA ASP A 147 -23.87 15.00 35.07
C ASP A 147 -24.03 16.47 34.62
N LEU A 148 -25.19 17.04 34.93
CA LEU A 148 -25.53 18.41 34.52
C LEU A 148 -24.61 19.46 35.16
N ALA A 149 -24.09 19.21 36.36
CA ALA A 149 -23.21 20.14 37.06
C ALA A 149 -21.84 20.27 36.39
N ALA A 150 -21.29 19.16 35.87
CA ALA A 150 -20.07 19.20 35.08
C ALA A 150 -20.26 19.91 33.73
N ILE A 151 -21.39 19.67 33.07
CA ILE A 151 -21.73 20.32 31.78
C ILE A 151 -21.88 21.83 31.98
N GLU A 152 -22.59 22.27 33.03
CA GLU A 152 -22.78 23.69 33.33
C GLU A 152 -21.45 24.42 33.56
N LYS A 153 -20.51 23.78 34.28
CA LYS A 153 -19.16 24.33 34.45
C LYS A 153 -18.40 24.47 33.14
N LEU A 154 -18.53 23.50 32.22
CA LEU A 154 -17.91 23.58 30.90
C LEU A 154 -18.53 24.68 30.04
N LEU A 155 -19.87 24.82 30.07
CA LEU A 155 -20.57 25.90 29.36
C LEU A 155 -20.20 27.28 29.92
N ALA A 156 -20.13 27.42 31.25
CA ALA A 156 -19.74 28.66 31.91
C ALA A 156 -18.29 29.08 31.59
N SER A 157 -17.42 28.14 31.24
CA SER A 157 -16.04 28.44 30.82
C SER A 157 -15.93 29.06 29.42
N GLY A 158 -17.00 29.00 28.62
CA GLY A 158 -17.00 29.46 27.22
C GLY A 158 -16.23 28.56 26.25
N MET A 159 -15.62 27.47 26.72
CA MET A 159 -14.89 26.51 25.86
C MET A 159 -15.82 25.52 25.14
N VAL A 160 -17.05 25.38 25.64
CA VAL A 160 -18.12 24.57 25.06
C VAL A 160 -19.33 25.48 24.89
N ILE A 161 -20.00 25.38 23.74
CA ILE A 161 -21.23 26.09 23.43
C ILE A 161 -22.31 25.12 22.96
N THR A 162 -23.57 25.48 23.12
CA THR A 162 -24.69 24.76 22.50
C THR A 162 -24.96 25.33 21.11
N LEU A 163 -25.04 24.46 20.10
CA LEU A 163 -25.32 24.87 18.74
C LEU A 163 -26.78 25.32 18.58
N ALA A 164 -26.96 26.48 17.96
CA ALA A 164 -28.26 26.98 17.54
C ALA A 164 -28.64 26.36 16.20
N LYS A 165 -29.89 25.89 16.08
CA LYS A 165 -30.38 25.26 14.84
C LYS A 165 -30.37 26.23 13.66
N GLY A 166 -29.96 25.75 12.49
CA GLY A 166 -30.10 26.44 11.22
C GLY A 166 -29.02 27.48 10.94
N LYS A 167 -27.93 27.52 11.73
CA LYS A 167 -26.77 28.38 11.41
C LYS A 167 -25.96 27.73 10.30
N THR A 168 -25.68 28.52 9.26
CA THR A 168 -24.77 28.12 8.19
C THR A 168 -23.35 28.04 8.72
N VAL A 169 -22.64 26.98 8.35
CA VAL A 169 -21.25 26.74 8.79
C VAL A 169 -20.44 26.14 7.65
N TYR A 170 -19.12 26.39 7.67
CA TYR A 170 -18.15 25.60 6.90
C TYR A 170 -17.84 24.34 7.67
N VAL A 171 -17.71 23.20 6.99
CA VAL A 171 -17.51 21.90 7.64
C VAL A 171 -16.29 21.22 7.05
N ASP A 172 -15.45 20.68 7.93
CA ASP A 172 -14.39 19.73 7.61
C ASP A 172 -14.64 18.45 8.43
N TYR A 173 -14.90 17.34 7.74
CA TYR A 173 -15.29 16.08 8.37
C TYR A 173 -14.06 15.25 8.77
N SER A 174 -14.00 14.87 10.05
CA SER A 174 -12.99 13.96 10.60
C SER A 174 -13.67 12.74 11.23
N SER A 175 -13.79 11.65 10.48
CA SER A 175 -14.36 10.35 10.92
C SER A 175 -15.67 10.40 11.74
N ARG A 176 -15.63 10.66 13.05
CA ARG A 176 -16.79 10.76 13.96
C ARG A 176 -17.20 12.19 14.31
N HIS A 177 -16.28 13.14 14.17
CA HIS A 177 -16.47 14.54 14.50
C HIS A 177 -16.40 15.42 13.25
N ALA A 178 -16.99 16.59 13.35
CA ALA A 178 -16.93 17.62 12.33
C ALA A 178 -16.30 18.88 12.92
N ARG A 179 -15.30 19.44 12.24
CA ARG A 179 -14.84 20.81 12.51
C ARG A 179 -15.77 21.75 11.77
N ILE A 180 -16.42 22.62 12.52
CA ILE A 180 -17.29 23.66 11.99
C ILE A 180 -16.65 25.03 12.17
N ARG A 181 -16.85 25.91 11.18
CA ARG A 181 -16.47 27.32 11.25
C ARG A 181 -17.64 28.19 10.82
N PRO A 182 -18.22 29.01 11.71
CA PRO A 182 -19.24 29.98 11.33
C PRO A 182 -18.72 31.01 10.31
N PRO A 183 -19.58 31.56 9.44
CA PRO A 183 -19.20 32.58 8.48
C PRO A 183 -18.80 33.87 9.19
N GLY A 184 -17.63 34.42 8.84
CA GLY A 184 -17.08 35.62 9.44
C GLY A 184 -16.28 35.39 10.73
N GLU A 185 -16.24 34.16 11.24
CA GLU A 185 -15.40 33.79 12.38
C GLU A 185 -14.13 33.05 11.92
N THR A 186 -13.03 33.29 12.61
CA THR A 186 -11.76 32.56 12.41
C THR A 186 -11.64 31.35 13.32
N ALA A 187 -12.43 31.29 14.39
CA ALA A 187 -12.44 30.20 15.33
C ALA A 187 -13.11 28.97 14.72
N GLU A 188 -12.50 27.82 14.98
CA GLU A 188 -13.03 26.52 14.57
C GLU A 188 -13.47 25.76 15.80
N LEU A 189 -14.63 25.11 15.70
CA LEU A 189 -15.22 24.34 16.78
C LEU A 189 -15.42 22.90 16.32
N TRP A 190 -15.24 21.97 17.22
CA TRP A 190 -15.50 20.56 17.04
C TRP A 190 -16.92 20.23 17.50
N THR A 191 -17.66 19.50 16.69
CA THR A 191 -19.01 19.01 17.00
C THR A 191 -19.18 17.57 16.49
N ASP A 192 -20.26 16.91 16.86
CA ASP A 192 -20.60 15.59 16.31
C ASP A 192 -20.89 15.71 14.81
N ALA A 193 -20.47 14.72 14.01
CA ALA A 193 -20.75 14.74 12.57
C ALA A 193 -22.25 14.76 12.24
N THR A 194 -23.11 14.28 13.15
CA THR A 194 -24.57 14.30 13.04
C THR A 194 -25.18 15.66 13.37
N ALA A 195 -24.43 16.55 14.04
CA ALA A 195 -24.90 17.89 14.40
C ALA A 195 -24.91 18.86 13.20
N VAL A 196 -24.58 18.38 11.99
CA VAL A 196 -24.47 19.20 10.80
C VAL A 196 -25.03 18.46 9.60
N THR A 197 -25.97 19.10 8.91
CA THR A 197 -26.59 18.59 7.69
C THR A 197 -26.16 19.45 6.51
N CYS A 198 -25.42 18.85 5.58
CA CYS A 198 -25.04 19.46 4.30
C CYS A 198 -26.02 19.05 3.20
N LYS A 199 -26.45 20.01 2.38
CA LYS A 199 -27.29 19.77 1.20
C LYS A 199 -26.48 19.67 -0.08
#